data_AF-A0AAQ1CEF3-F1
#
_entry.id   AF-A0AAQ1CEF3-F1
#
_cell.length_a   1.000
_cell.length_b   1.000
_cell.length_c   1.000
_cell.angle_alpha   90.00
_cell.angle_beta   90.00
_cell.angle_gamma   90.00
#
_symmetry.space_group_name_H-M   'P 1'
#
loop_
_entity.id
_entity.type
_entity.pdbx_description
1 polymer ?
#
loop_
_entity_poly.entity_id
_entity_poly.type
_entity_poly.pdbx_seq_one_letter_code
_entity_poly.pdbx_strand_id
1 'polypeptide(L)'
;MSKLAFGLSIVASFICGAIIMFMLQTANTVLPTSERTQISVIEPAISEQAAPVAPISVSGVSKVGHQTSPEELTKEALKQQIAELELQVESQQAVIASYRTNALTSDEIDSHLDQLYTLLAQQERNEAWAYQVETAMSDFLIMADLPIQPNVSISKCKSSVCQFKLQRPDDVAVLPEHYWRNITDDLMLQSWWKQFKYTSTTSSDDELVIVVSTD
;
A
#
# COMPACT_ATOMS: atom_id res chain seq x y z
N MET A 1 -4.82 -52.48 -52.22
CA MET A 1 -4.95 -53.82 -51.60
C MET A 1 -3.64 -54.19 -50.92
N SER A 2 -3.73 -54.81 -49.74
CA SER A 2 -2.67 -55.24 -48.77
C SER A 2 -2.65 -54.38 -47.50
N LYS A 3 -2.60 -54.89 -46.27
CA LYS A 3 -2.73 -56.24 -45.65
C LYS A 3 -2.98 -56.00 -44.14
N LEU A 4 -3.83 -56.84 -43.54
CA LEU A 4 -3.78 -57.45 -42.18
C LEU A 4 -3.48 -56.54 -40.96
N ALA A 5 -4.44 -56.26 -40.06
CA ALA A 5 -5.01 -57.13 -39.02
C ALA A 5 -4.11 -57.34 -37.78
N PHE A 6 -4.50 -56.75 -36.64
CA PHE A 6 -4.44 -57.20 -35.24
C PHE A 6 -5.22 -56.13 -34.46
N GLY A 7 -6.11 -56.36 -33.51
CA GLY A 7 -6.52 -57.52 -32.73
C GLY A 7 -7.22 -56.93 -31.49
N LEU A 8 -8.44 -57.38 -31.22
CA LEU A 8 -9.43 -56.78 -30.30
C LEU A 8 -9.21 -57.16 -28.82
N SER A 9 -9.52 -56.19 -27.95
CA SER A 9 -10.26 -56.33 -26.68
C SER A 9 -9.57 -56.89 -25.41
N ILE A 10 -9.70 -56.17 -24.28
CA ILE A 10 -10.55 -56.52 -23.11
C ILE A 10 -10.31 -55.52 -21.95
N VAL A 11 -11.41 -55.16 -21.29
CA VAL A 11 -11.59 -54.26 -20.14
C VAL A 11 -11.55 -55.04 -18.83
N ALA A 12 -10.94 -54.49 -17.76
CA ALA A 12 -11.20 -54.71 -16.31
C ALA A 12 -10.02 -54.14 -15.48
N SER A 13 -10.08 -53.68 -14.24
CA SER A 13 -11.12 -53.27 -13.28
C SER A 13 -10.40 -52.67 -12.05
N PHE A 14 -11.21 -52.01 -11.23
CA PHE A 14 -11.00 -51.31 -9.97
C PHE A 14 -10.34 -52.07 -8.78
N ILE A 15 -9.86 -51.25 -7.81
CA ILE A 15 -9.65 -51.47 -6.36
C ILE A 15 -8.36 -52.16 -5.90
N CYS A 16 -7.52 -51.40 -5.19
CA CYS A 16 -6.98 -51.86 -3.91
C CYS A 16 -6.74 -50.64 -2.99
N GLY A 17 -7.42 -50.63 -1.85
CA GLY A 17 -7.25 -49.63 -0.79
C GLY A 17 -6.37 -50.12 0.34
N ALA A 18 -6.13 -49.19 1.26
CA ALA A 18 -5.67 -49.32 2.65
C ALA A 18 -4.20 -49.70 2.90
N ILE A 19 -3.42 -48.70 3.33
CA ILE A 19 -2.59 -48.82 4.54
C ILE A 19 -2.82 -47.57 5.40
N ILE A 20 -3.68 -47.70 6.41
CA ILE A 20 -3.69 -46.84 7.60
C ILE A 20 -3.20 -47.70 8.76
N MET A 21 -2.02 -47.39 9.29
CA MET A 21 -1.63 -47.66 10.68
C MET A 21 -0.66 -46.55 11.09
N PHE A 22 -0.99 -45.69 12.05
CA PHE A 22 -1.14 -45.88 13.50
C PHE A 22 0.18 -45.55 14.24
N MET A 23 0.06 -44.51 15.08
CA MET A 23 0.84 -44.20 16.28
C MET A 23 2.28 -43.72 16.14
N LEU A 24 2.47 -42.43 16.39
CA LEU A 24 3.28 -42.00 17.53
C LEU A 24 2.66 -40.78 18.20
N GLN A 25 2.12 -41.02 19.40
CA GLN A 25 1.92 -40.03 20.44
C GLN A 25 3.28 -39.58 20.97
N THR A 26 3.50 -38.27 21.07
CA THR A 26 4.10 -37.61 22.25
C THR A 26 3.47 -36.21 22.27
N ALA A 27 2.45 -36.00 23.10
CA ALA A 27 2.50 -35.62 24.50
C ALA A 27 2.62 -34.10 24.70
N ASN A 28 1.71 -33.60 25.54
CA ASN A 28 1.63 -32.31 26.23
C ASN A 28 0.78 -31.24 25.51
N THR A 29 -0.52 -31.11 25.86
CA THR A 29 -1.07 -30.26 26.96
C THR A 29 -0.72 -28.78 26.70
N VAL A 30 -1.62 -27.81 26.55
CA VAL A 30 -2.76 -27.39 27.39
C VAL A 30 -3.56 -26.35 26.59
N LEU A 31 -4.89 -26.39 26.66
CA LEU A 31 -5.75 -25.24 26.38
C LEU A 31 -5.80 -24.37 27.65
N PRO A 32 -5.71 -23.03 27.54
CA PRO A 32 -6.59 -22.25 28.40
C PRO A 32 -7.33 -21.13 27.68
N THR A 33 -8.59 -21.09 28.08
CA THR A 33 -9.59 -20.03 28.04
C THR A 33 -9.04 -18.66 28.50
N SER A 34 -9.52 -17.62 27.81
CA SER A 34 -9.83 -16.24 28.25
C SER A 34 -9.22 -15.74 29.56
N GLU A 35 -8.38 -14.70 29.46
CA GLU A 35 -8.46 -13.57 30.39
C GLU A 35 -7.99 -12.26 29.73
N ARG A 36 -8.62 -11.18 30.18
CA ARG A 36 -8.58 -9.81 29.67
C ARG A 36 -7.47 -9.04 30.38
N THR A 37 -6.89 -8.07 29.66
CA THR A 37 -6.11 -6.91 30.16
C THR A 37 -4.63 -7.19 30.47
N GLN A 38 -3.71 -6.65 29.67
CA GLN A 38 -3.05 -5.36 29.93
C GLN A 38 -2.01 -5.07 28.83
N ILE A 39 -2.11 -3.87 28.28
CA ILE A 39 -1.11 -3.24 27.41
C ILE A 39 0.19 -3.10 28.22
N SER A 40 1.30 -3.61 27.70
CA SER A 40 2.65 -3.30 28.20
C SER A 40 3.51 -2.84 27.04
N VAL A 41 3.48 -1.53 26.81
CA VAL A 41 4.47 -0.81 26.01
C VAL A 41 5.78 -0.82 26.80
N ILE A 42 6.85 -1.38 26.23
CA ILE A 42 8.21 -1.17 26.75
C ILE A 42 8.82 -0.02 25.97
N GLU A 43 8.92 1.10 26.66
CA GLU A 43 9.72 2.28 26.34
C GLU A 43 11.22 1.96 26.41
N PRO A 44 12.04 2.43 25.45
CA PRO A 44 13.42 2.80 25.74
C PRO A 44 13.52 4.33 25.94
N ALA A 45 14.24 4.65 27.00
CA ALA A 45 14.37 5.96 27.63
C ALA A 45 14.87 7.10 26.74
N ILE A 46 14.40 8.28 27.12
CA ILE A 46 14.62 9.64 26.62
C ILE A 46 16.11 10.06 26.63
N SER A 47 16.53 10.76 25.57
CA SER A 47 17.54 11.83 25.64
C SER A 47 17.07 13.03 24.79
N GLU A 48 16.22 13.85 25.41
CA GLU A 48 16.18 15.32 25.42
C GLU A 48 16.45 16.10 24.10
N GLN A 49 15.38 16.45 23.37
CA GLN A 49 14.98 17.83 22.99
C GLN A 49 13.97 17.82 21.83
N ALA A 50 12.67 17.84 22.15
CA ALA A 50 11.62 18.44 21.32
C ALA A 50 10.36 18.58 22.17
N ALA A 51 9.93 19.81 22.43
CA ALA A 51 8.68 20.07 23.13
C ALA A 51 7.48 19.51 22.30
N PRO A 52 6.46 18.92 22.94
CA PRO A 52 5.31 18.37 22.24
C PRO A 52 4.38 19.49 21.79
N VAL A 53 4.20 19.65 20.48
CA VAL A 53 3.16 20.52 19.91
C VAL A 53 1.82 19.81 20.08
N ALA A 54 1.01 20.28 21.02
CA ALA A 54 -0.36 19.79 21.21
C ALA A 54 -1.23 20.15 19.99
N PRO A 55 -2.14 19.26 19.55
CA PRO A 55 -3.19 19.64 18.62
C PRO A 55 -4.11 20.66 19.30
N ILE A 56 -4.21 21.86 18.75
CA ILE A 56 -5.12 22.89 19.25
C ILE A 56 -6.54 22.38 18.99
N SER A 57 -7.22 21.96 20.06
CA SER A 57 -8.64 21.68 20.09
C SER A 57 -9.39 22.95 19.70
N VAL A 58 -10.08 22.92 18.56
CA VAL A 58 -11.04 23.97 18.18
C VAL A 58 -12.31 23.75 19.01
N SER A 59 -12.26 24.15 20.28
CA SER A 59 -13.45 24.36 21.11
C SER A 59 -13.75 25.85 21.13
N GLY A 60 -14.76 26.29 20.39
CA GLY A 60 -15.22 27.67 20.50
C GLY A 60 -16.00 28.28 19.34
N VAL A 61 -16.78 27.53 18.54
CA VAL A 61 -17.91 28.16 17.85
C VAL A 61 -19.00 28.35 18.90
N SER A 62 -18.97 29.48 19.60
CA SER A 62 -20.08 29.91 20.44
C SER A 62 -20.47 31.34 20.12
N LYS A 63 -21.66 31.44 19.50
CA LYS A 63 -22.57 32.59 19.42
C LYS A 63 -22.00 33.92 18.94
N VAL A 64 -22.33 34.19 17.68
CA VAL A 64 -22.76 35.51 17.20
C VAL A 64 -23.70 36.14 18.23
N GLY A 65 -23.22 37.19 18.90
CA GLY A 65 -23.94 37.98 19.90
C GLY A 65 -23.34 39.38 19.92
N HIS A 66 -24.01 40.29 19.23
CA HIS A 66 -23.67 41.69 19.03
C HIS A 66 -23.47 42.43 20.37
N GLN A 67 -22.32 43.12 20.55
CA GLN A 67 -22.20 44.53 21.01
C GLN A 67 -20.81 44.86 21.60
N THR A 68 -19.97 45.47 20.77
CA THR A 68 -19.10 46.63 21.09
C THR A 68 -18.67 47.19 19.72
N SER A 69 -19.30 48.28 19.27
CA SER A 69 -18.81 49.67 19.37
C SER A 69 -17.38 49.85 18.81
N PRO A 70 -17.15 50.80 17.88
CA PRO A 70 -15.88 50.95 17.16
C PRO A 70 -14.81 51.52 18.10
N GLU A 71 -14.19 50.66 18.88
CA GLU A 71 -13.11 51.03 19.78
C GLU A 71 -11.80 50.95 18.99
N GLU A 72 -11.09 52.08 18.94
CA GLU A 72 -9.89 52.31 18.14
C GLU A 72 -9.02 51.06 17.99
N LEU A 73 -8.89 50.56 16.76
CA LEU A 73 -7.63 49.99 16.33
C LEU A 73 -6.59 51.10 16.51
N THR A 74 -6.02 51.19 17.70
CA THR A 74 -4.84 52.02 17.91
C THR A 74 -3.82 51.56 16.90
N LYS A 75 -3.18 52.51 16.23
CA LYS A 75 -2.16 52.27 15.20
C LYS A 75 -1.15 51.21 15.63
N GLU A 76 -0.93 51.07 16.93
CA GLU A 76 0.06 50.19 17.52
C GLU A 76 -0.43 48.74 17.67
N ALA A 77 -1.72 48.52 17.92
CA ALA A 77 -2.33 47.19 17.83
C ALA A 77 -2.30 46.67 16.38
N LEU A 78 -2.54 47.54 15.39
CA LEU A 78 -2.44 47.18 13.98
C LEU A 78 -0.99 46.86 13.57
N LYS A 79 -0.01 47.64 14.04
CA LYS A 79 1.42 47.34 13.79
C LYS A 79 1.85 46.00 14.41
N GLN A 80 1.39 45.69 15.63
CA GLN A 80 1.67 44.39 16.25
C GLN A 80 1.07 43.25 15.44
N GLN A 81 -0.16 43.42 14.94
CA GLN A 81 -0.81 42.42 14.09
C GLN A 81 -0.06 42.22 12.77
N ILE A 82 0.42 43.30 12.14
CA ILE A 82 1.24 43.22 10.93
C ILE A 82 2.55 42.47 11.21
N ALA A 83 3.25 42.80 12.30
CA ALA A 83 4.50 42.13 12.66
C ALA A 83 4.31 40.62 12.94
N GLU A 84 3.23 40.25 13.61
CA GLU A 84 2.88 38.84 13.84
C GLU A 84 2.56 38.12 12.52
N LEU A 85 1.79 38.76 11.63
CA LEU A 85 1.48 38.19 10.32
C LEU A 85 2.72 38.06 9.44
N GLU A 86 3.63 39.03 9.46
CA GLU A 86 4.90 38.96 8.74
C GLU A 86 5.76 37.78 9.22
N LEU A 87 5.86 37.60 10.54
CA LEU A 87 6.53 36.44 11.13
C LEU A 87 5.88 35.12 10.71
N GLN A 88 4.54 35.07 10.69
CA GLN A 88 3.79 33.89 10.28
C GLN A 88 3.99 33.57 8.80
N VAL A 89 4.08 34.58 7.93
CA VAL A 89 4.36 34.41 6.49
C VAL A 89 5.78 33.90 6.29
N GLU A 90 6.78 34.46 7.00
CA GLU A 90 8.16 34.00 6.91
C GLU A 90 8.29 32.54 7.35
N SER A 91 7.64 32.17 8.46
CA SER A 91 7.63 30.77 8.93
C SER A 91 7.01 29.81 7.91
N GLN A 92 5.90 30.20 7.26
CA GLN A 92 5.27 29.40 6.22
C GLN A 92 6.13 29.32 4.95
N GLN A 93 6.81 30.40 4.56
CA GLN A 93 7.74 30.38 3.44
C GLN A 93 8.93 29.46 3.68
N ALA A 94 9.48 29.44 4.90
CA ALA A 94 10.54 28.52 5.28
C ALA A 94 10.09 27.05 5.18
N VAL A 95 8.86 26.74 5.64
CA VAL A 95 8.26 25.42 5.50
C VAL A 95 8.11 25.04 4.03
N ILE A 96 7.54 25.92 3.19
CA ILE A 96 7.40 25.67 1.73
C ILE A 96 8.77 25.47 1.06
N ALA A 97 9.77 26.28 1.42
CA ALA A 97 11.11 26.13 0.89
C ALA A 97 11.73 24.77 1.24
N SER A 98 11.55 24.32 2.49
CA SER A 98 12.02 23.00 2.92
C SER A 98 11.37 21.86 2.12
N TYR A 99 10.06 21.95 1.86
CA TYR A 99 9.37 20.96 1.02
C TYR A 99 9.88 20.97 -0.43
N ARG A 100 10.15 22.16 -0.99
CA ARG A 100 10.69 22.26 -2.35
C ARG A 100 12.10 21.69 -2.47
N THR A 101 12.95 21.88 -1.46
CA THR A 101 14.30 21.32 -1.48
C THR A 101 14.32 19.81 -1.34
N ASN A 102 13.34 19.23 -0.62
CA ASN A 102 13.27 17.78 -0.39
C ASN A 102 12.42 17.04 -1.43
N ALA A 103 11.72 17.76 -2.31
CA ALA A 103 10.95 17.15 -3.39
C ALA A 103 11.89 16.64 -4.48
N LEU A 104 11.72 15.38 -4.88
CA LEU A 104 12.42 14.83 -6.04
C LEU A 104 12.06 15.65 -7.28
N THR A 105 13.07 15.96 -8.08
CA THR A 105 12.89 16.56 -9.41
C THR A 105 12.31 15.54 -10.39
N SER A 106 11.74 16.00 -11.50
CA SER A 106 11.21 15.11 -12.55
C SER A 106 12.29 14.16 -13.06
N ASP A 107 13.51 14.66 -13.29
CA ASP A 107 14.64 13.86 -13.77
C ASP A 107 15.04 12.77 -12.77
N GLU A 108 14.98 13.05 -11.46
CA GLU A 108 15.25 12.04 -10.42
C GLU A 108 14.16 10.97 -10.38
N ILE A 109 12.88 11.35 -10.55
CA ILE A 109 11.76 10.40 -10.63
C ILE A 109 11.91 9.49 -11.84
N ASP A 110 12.19 10.06 -13.01
CA ASP A 110 12.36 9.31 -14.26
C ASP A 110 13.59 8.39 -14.17
N SER A 111 14.69 8.89 -13.61
CA SER A 111 15.90 8.08 -13.38
C SER A 111 15.63 6.89 -12.45
N HIS A 112 14.87 7.08 -11.37
CA HIS A 112 14.50 5.97 -10.48
C HIS A 112 13.58 4.96 -11.17
N LEU A 113 12.63 5.41 -12.00
CA LEU A 113 11.77 4.51 -12.76
C LEU A 113 12.59 3.66 -13.75
N ASP A 114 13.56 4.27 -14.44
CA ASP A 114 14.48 3.55 -15.33
C ASP A 114 15.34 2.53 -14.58
N GLN A 115 15.76 2.85 -13.35
CA GLN A 115 16.47 1.89 -12.48
C GLN A 115 15.60 0.69 -12.13
N LEU A 116 14.31 0.90 -11.80
CA LEU A 116 13.38 -0.21 -11.54
C LEU A 116 13.22 -1.12 -12.76
N TYR A 117 13.08 -0.54 -13.96
CA TYR A 117 13.02 -1.32 -15.20
C TYR A 117 14.33 -2.04 -15.52
N THR A 118 15.47 -1.43 -15.19
CA THR A 118 16.78 -2.08 -15.29
C THR A 118 16.87 -3.30 -14.38
N LEU A 119 16.41 -3.20 -13.12
CA LEU A 119 16.34 -4.34 -12.20
C LEU A 119 15.44 -5.45 -12.76
N LEU A 120 14.27 -5.10 -13.31
CA LEU A 120 13.36 -6.07 -13.93
C LEU A 120 14.00 -6.82 -15.10
N ALA A 121 14.84 -6.14 -15.88
CA ALA A 121 15.53 -6.73 -17.02
C ALA A 121 16.70 -7.63 -16.61
N GLN A 122 17.45 -7.24 -15.59
CA GLN A 122 18.72 -7.88 -15.22
C GLN A 122 18.57 -8.99 -14.18
N GLN A 123 17.59 -8.89 -13.26
CA GLN A 123 17.47 -9.85 -12.19
C GLN A 123 16.88 -11.17 -12.67
N GLU A 124 17.38 -12.24 -12.06
CA GLU A 124 16.77 -13.56 -12.15
C GLU A 124 15.51 -13.64 -11.29
N ARG A 125 14.60 -14.54 -11.66
CA ARG A 125 13.38 -14.76 -10.90
C ARG A 125 13.65 -15.62 -9.67
N ASN A 126 13.24 -15.14 -8.50
CA ASN A 126 13.15 -15.96 -7.30
C ASN A 126 11.72 -16.49 -7.18
N GLU A 127 11.50 -17.76 -7.52
CA GLU A 127 10.16 -18.35 -7.57
C GLU A 127 9.40 -18.24 -6.24
N ALA A 128 10.08 -18.46 -5.11
CA ALA A 128 9.42 -18.43 -3.81
C ALA A 128 8.95 -17.02 -3.45
N TRP A 129 9.81 -16.01 -3.65
CA TRP A 129 9.45 -14.62 -3.38
C TRP A 129 8.40 -14.12 -4.37
N ALA A 130 8.61 -14.35 -5.66
CA ALA A 130 7.70 -13.92 -6.70
C ALA A 130 6.30 -14.51 -6.50
N TYR A 131 6.19 -15.80 -6.21
CA TYR A 131 4.91 -16.45 -5.93
C TYR A 131 4.20 -15.83 -4.72
N GLN A 132 4.92 -15.53 -3.64
CA GLN A 132 4.34 -14.90 -2.46
C GLN A 132 3.78 -13.51 -2.77
N VAL A 133 4.53 -12.68 -3.50
CA VAL A 133 4.10 -11.31 -3.84
C VAL A 133 2.95 -11.33 -4.86
N GLU A 134 3.04 -12.18 -5.89
CA GLU A 134 1.98 -12.34 -6.91
C GLU A 134 0.68 -12.86 -6.28
N THR A 135 0.79 -13.80 -5.34
CA THR A 135 -0.37 -14.31 -4.58
C THR A 135 -0.95 -13.22 -3.68
N ALA A 136 -0.12 -12.48 -2.94
CA ALA A 136 -0.59 -11.39 -2.07
C ALA A 136 -1.31 -10.29 -2.86
N MET A 137 -0.82 -9.95 -4.06
CA MET A 137 -1.49 -9.04 -4.98
C MET A 137 -2.85 -9.61 -5.42
N SER A 138 -2.89 -10.87 -5.84
CA SER A 138 -4.13 -11.52 -6.30
C SER A 138 -5.17 -11.59 -5.18
N ASP A 139 -4.74 -11.97 -3.98
CA ASP A 139 -5.57 -12.03 -2.78
C ASP A 139 -6.13 -10.65 -2.42
N PHE A 140 -5.29 -9.61 -2.46
CA PHE A 140 -5.76 -8.23 -2.27
C PHE A 140 -6.86 -7.87 -3.26
N LEU A 141 -6.65 -8.13 -4.56
CA LEU A 141 -7.63 -7.79 -5.58
C LEU A 141 -8.95 -8.55 -5.39
N ILE A 142 -8.93 -9.78 -4.87
CA ILE A 142 -10.13 -10.59 -4.62
C ILE A 142 -10.86 -10.14 -3.35
N MET A 143 -10.13 -9.75 -2.30
CA MET A 143 -10.70 -9.44 -1.00
C MET A 143 -11.07 -7.96 -0.82
N ALA A 144 -10.45 -7.06 -1.59
CA ALA A 144 -10.77 -5.64 -1.54
C ALA A 144 -12.20 -5.42 -2.03
N ASP A 145 -12.90 -4.49 -1.37
CA ASP A 145 -14.26 -4.06 -1.76
C ASP A 145 -14.19 -3.12 -2.97
N LEU A 146 -13.72 -3.66 -4.10
CA LEU A 146 -13.56 -2.90 -5.33
C LEU A 146 -14.91 -2.77 -6.03
N PRO A 147 -15.32 -1.56 -6.44
CA PRO A 147 -16.59 -1.38 -7.14
C PRO A 147 -16.63 -2.12 -8.48
N ILE A 148 -15.46 -2.35 -9.08
CA ILE A 148 -15.24 -3.08 -10.32
C ILE A 148 -14.00 -3.93 -10.10
N GLN A 149 -14.00 -5.19 -10.55
CA GLN A 149 -12.83 -6.06 -10.42
C GLN A 149 -11.89 -5.85 -11.61
N PRO A 150 -10.64 -5.38 -11.44
CA PRO A 150 -9.72 -5.25 -12.57
C PRO A 150 -9.15 -6.60 -13.00
N ASN A 151 -8.79 -6.71 -14.27
CA ASN A 151 -8.04 -7.86 -14.81
C ASN A 151 -6.55 -7.68 -14.55
N VAL A 152 -5.87 -8.72 -14.08
CA VAL A 152 -4.40 -8.74 -14.01
C VAL A 152 -3.86 -9.20 -15.37
N SER A 153 -3.33 -8.27 -16.15
CA SER A 153 -2.80 -8.56 -17.49
C SER A 153 -1.34 -9.01 -17.49
N ILE A 154 -0.55 -8.53 -16.52
CA ILE A 154 0.88 -8.84 -16.39
C ILE A 154 1.24 -8.87 -14.90
N SER A 155 1.92 -9.94 -14.49
CA SER A 155 2.74 -9.97 -13.28
C SER A 155 4.15 -10.41 -13.65
N LYS A 156 5.14 -9.56 -13.41
CA LYS A 156 6.56 -9.84 -13.66
C LYS A 156 7.33 -9.59 -12.38
N CYS A 157 7.44 -10.60 -11.54
CA CYS A 157 8.29 -10.57 -10.36
C CYS A 157 9.65 -11.24 -10.61
N LYS A 158 10.71 -10.59 -10.14
CA LYS A 158 12.10 -11.07 -10.16
C LYS A 158 12.56 -11.48 -8.77
N SER A 159 13.71 -11.00 -8.29
CA SER A 159 14.23 -11.35 -6.96
C SER A 159 13.92 -10.28 -5.92
N SER A 160 13.95 -9.00 -6.30
CA SER A 160 13.61 -7.88 -5.40
C SER A 160 12.67 -6.85 -6.03
N VAL A 161 12.33 -7.00 -7.32
CA VAL A 161 11.48 -6.08 -8.08
C VAL A 161 10.29 -6.80 -8.73
N CYS A 162 9.12 -6.16 -8.74
CA CYS A 162 7.92 -6.65 -9.40
C CYS A 162 7.25 -5.57 -10.25
N GLN A 163 6.71 -5.96 -11.40
CA GLN A 163 5.75 -5.16 -12.16
C GLN A 163 4.38 -5.85 -12.15
N PHE A 164 3.34 -5.10 -11.82
CA PHE A 164 1.95 -5.49 -11.96
C PHE A 164 1.26 -4.56 -12.95
N LYS A 165 0.44 -5.12 -13.83
CA LYS A 165 -0.40 -4.36 -14.76
C LYS A 165 -1.85 -4.79 -14.62
N LEU A 166 -2.66 -3.89 -14.08
CA LEU A 166 -4.09 -4.04 -13.93
C LEU A 166 -4.79 -3.34 -15.10
N GLN A 167 -5.85 -3.95 -15.61
CA GLN A 167 -6.62 -3.44 -16.73
C GLN A 167 -8.09 -3.35 -16.37
N ARG A 168 -8.75 -2.32 -16.90
CA ARG A 168 -10.21 -2.20 -16.91
C ARG A 168 -10.79 -3.44 -17.61
N PRO A 169 -11.83 -4.08 -17.06
CA PRO A 169 -12.54 -5.13 -17.76
C PRO A 169 -13.15 -4.66 -19.09
N ASP A 170 -13.15 -5.52 -20.10
CA ASP A 170 -13.62 -5.18 -21.45
C ASP A 170 -15.12 -4.82 -21.47
N ASP A 171 -15.91 -5.34 -20.53
CA ASP A 171 -17.35 -5.11 -20.39
C ASP A 171 -17.72 -3.80 -19.66
N VAL A 172 -16.73 -3.10 -19.11
CA VAL A 172 -16.93 -1.86 -18.34
C VAL A 172 -16.51 -0.66 -19.16
N ALA A 173 -17.42 0.15 -19.69
CA ALA A 173 -17.04 1.27 -20.56
C ALA A 173 -16.22 2.38 -19.87
N VAL A 174 -16.52 2.69 -18.61
CA VAL A 174 -15.91 3.80 -17.86
C VAL A 174 -15.71 3.38 -16.41
N LEU A 175 -14.54 3.67 -15.86
CA LEU A 175 -14.24 3.45 -14.43
C LEU A 175 -14.73 4.64 -13.58
N PRO A 176 -15.04 4.41 -12.30
CA PRO A 176 -15.29 5.50 -11.35
C PRO A 176 -14.13 6.50 -11.29
N GLU A 177 -14.44 7.74 -10.92
CA GLU A 177 -13.40 8.74 -10.67
C GLU A 177 -12.40 8.25 -9.61
N HIS A 178 -11.12 8.53 -9.82
CA HIS A 178 -10.03 8.14 -8.93
C HIS A 178 -9.88 6.63 -8.67
N TYR A 179 -10.53 5.76 -9.46
CA TYR A 179 -10.54 4.31 -9.24
C TYR A 179 -9.13 3.70 -9.06
N TRP A 180 -8.19 3.97 -9.98
CA TRP A 180 -6.82 3.47 -9.86
C TRP A 180 -6.05 4.03 -8.67
N ARG A 181 -6.33 5.28 -8.31
CA ARG A 181 -5.74 5.92 -7.14
C ARG A 181 -6.23 5.24 -5.87
N ASN A 182 -7.53 5.00 -5.74
CA ASN A 182 -8.11 4.34 -4.57
C ASN A 182 -7.54 2.93 -4.40
N ILE A 183 -7.41 2.16 -5.49
CA ILE A 183 -6.74 0.84 -5.47
C ILE A 183 -5.31 0.97 -4.94
N THR A 184 -4.55 1.96 -5.42
CA THR A 184 -3.17 2.18 -5.00
C THR A 184 -3.09 2.55 -3.52
N ASP A 185 -3.97 3.43 -3.05
CA ASP A 185 -4.03 3.86 -1.66
C ASP A 185 -4.34 2.66 -0.73
N ASP A 186 -5.34 1.84 -1.08
CA ASP A 186 -5.72 0.65 -0.32
C ASP A 186 -4.64 -0.44 -0.30
N LEU A 187 -3.90 -0.56 -1.40
CA LEU A 187 -2.79 -1.49 -1.55
C LEU A 187 -1.61 -1.10 -0.67
N MET A 188 -1.29 0.20 -0.56
CA MET A 188 -0.22 0.70 0.32
C MET A 188 -0.51 0.48 1.80
N LEU A 189 -1.78 0.31 2.19
CA LEU A 189 -2.17 -0.01 3.56
C LEU A 189 -1.92 -1.47 3.94
N GLN A 190 -1.70 -2.37 2.97
CA GLN A 190 -1.51 -3.79 3.21
C GLN A 190 -0.19 -4.06 3.96
N SER A 191 -0.22 -4.97 4.94
CA SER A 191 0.96 -5.26 5.76
C SER A 191 2.13 -5.81 4.95
N TRP A 192 1.85 -6.61 3.92
CA TRP A 192 2.87 -7.18 3.04
C TRP A 192 3.48 -6.14 2.10
N TRP A 193 2.80 -5.01 1.84
CA TRP A 193 3.31 -3.95 0.97
C TRP A 193 4.50 -3.19 1.58
N LYS A 194 4.59 -3.17 2.91
CA LYS A 194 5.63 -2.44 3.67
C LYS A 194 7.06 -2.94 3.40
N GLN A 195 7.22 -4.09 2.75
CA GLN A 195 8.54 -4.59 2.35
C GLN A 195 9.17 -3.77 1.21
N PHE A 196 8.35 -3.07 0.41
CA PHE A 196 8.83 -2.28 -0.72
C PHE A 196 9.30 -0.91 -0.25
N LYS A 197 10.55 -0.57 -0.59
CA LYS A 197 11.11 0.76 -0.32
C LYS A 197 10.73 1.76 -1.40
N TYR A 198 10.53 1.26 -2.63
CA TYR A 198 10.16 2.07 -3.77
C TYR A 198 8.90 1.50 -4.41
N THR A 199 7.97 2.41 -4.72
CA THR A 199 6.75 2.13 -5.47
C THR A 199 6.59 3.23 -6.49
N SER A 200 6.45 2.86 -7.76
CA SER A 200 6.05 3.75 -8.84
C SER A 200 4.73 3.26 -9.41
N THR A 201 3.79 4.18 -9.58
CA THR A 201 2.47 3.90 -10.15
C THR A 201 2.20 4.84 -11.31
N THR A 202 1.81 4.28 -12.44
CA THR A 202 1.39 5.02 -13.62
C THR A 202 0.01 4.52 -14.02
N SER A 203 -0.97 5.42 -14.09
CA SER A 203 -2.35 5.09 -14.44
C SER A 203 -2.81 5.86 -15.67
N SER A 204 -3.65 5.23 -16.47
CA SER A 204 -4.44 5.84 -17.54
C SER A 204 -5.92 5.50 -17.33
N ASP A 205 -6.79 5.84 -18.30
CA ASP A 205 -8.21 5.50 -18.23
C ASP A 205 -8.46 3.99 -18.21
N ASP A 206 -7.56 3.19 -18.80
CA ASP A 206 -7.76 1.76 -19.03
C ASP A 206 -6.84 0.87 -18.19
N GLU A 207 -5.73 1.40 -17.67
CA GLU A 207 -4.75 0.58 -16.96
C GLU A 207 -4.07 1.28 -15.80
N LEU A 208 -3.62 0.46 -14.85
CA LEU A 208 -2.72 0.84 -13.77
C LEU A 208 -1.49 -0.07 -13.84
N VAL A 209 -0.33 0.54 -14.03
CA VAL A 209 0.98 -0.11 -13.96
C VAL A 209 1.63 0.24 -12.63
N ILE A 210 2.04 -0.78 -11.89
CA ILE A 210 2.69 -0.64 -10.59
C ILE A 210 4.05 -1.33 -10.68
N VAL A 211 5.12 -0.63 -10.35
CA VAL A 211 6.47 -1.19 -10.25
C VAL A 211 6.99 -0.97 -8.84
N VAL A 212 7.40 -2.04 -8.19
CA VAL A 212 7.85 -2.02 -6.78
C VAL A 212 9.20 -2.69 -6.62
N SER A 213 10.01 -2.16 -5.70
CA SER A 213 11.32 -2.72 -5.33
C SER A 213 11.48 -2.80 -3.81
N THR A 214 12.10 -3.88 -3.35
CA THR A 214 12.57 -4.07 -1.97
C THR A 214 14.01 -3.59 -1.76
N ASP A 215 14.75 -3.34 -2.84
CA ASP A 215 16.10 -2.78 -2.81
C ASP A 215 16.08 -1.28 -2.61
#